data_AF-A0A2V7JAW0-F1
#
_entry.id   AF-A0A2V7JAW0-F1
#
_cell.length_a   1.000
_cell.length_b   1.000
_cell.length_c   1.000
_cell.angle_alpha   90.00
_cell.angle_beta   90.00
_cell.angle_gamma   90.00
#
_symmetry.space_group_name_H-M   'P 1'
#
loop_
_entity.id
_entity.type
_entity.pdbx_description
1 polymer ?
#
loop_
_entity_poly.entity_id
_entity_poly.type
_entity_poly.pdbx_seq_one_letter_code
_entity_poly.pdbx_strand_id
1 'polypeptide(L)'
;MHGIDDLRAISARQRSALDVYGAGTTLAELERRFSYIFDGTPPQPGTSKPELVAHPLEPDRETEIAGLRVRALALPHGDRTVYGYRVGPIAYLTDVKAIPAEALARLTGLEVLVLNALLPRPHPLHLSVPEAVAAAQQIGA
;
A
#
# COMPACT_ATOMS: atom_id res chain seq x y z
N MET A 1 -2.54 -10.81 -6.71
CA MET A 1 -1.55 -11.04 -5.63
C MET A 1 -0.84 -12.35 -5.94
N HIS A 2 0.32 -12.30 -6.59
CA HIS A 2 1.05 -13.51 -7.01
C HIS A 2 2.50 -13.56 -6.51
N GLY A 3 3.06 -12.46 -6.01
CA GLY A 3 4.42 -12.42 -5.45
C GLY A 3 4.49 -12.55 -3.92
N ILE A 4 3.36 -12.73 -3.21
CA ILE A 4 3.39 -12.84 -1.74
C ILE A 4 4.12 -14.11 -1.27
N ASP A 5 4.07 -15.16 -2.09
CA ASP A 5 4.75 -16.42 -1.77
C ASP A 5 6.28 -16.30 -1.83
N ASP A 6 6.81 -15.34 -2.58
CA ASP A 6 8.24 -15.07 -2.68
C ASP A 6 8.82 -14.47 -1.38
N LEU A 7 7.97 -13.94 -0.48
CA LEU A 7 8.38 -13.44 0.84
C LEU A 7 8.93 -14.54 1.76
N ARG A 8 8.77 -15.82 1.40
CA ARG A 8 9.43 -16.97 2.04
C ARG A 8 10.95 -16.78 2.13
N ALA A 9 11.57 -16.19 1.12
CA ALA A 9 13.02 -16.02 1.08
C ALA A 9 13.49 -15.04 2.15
N ILE A 10 12.66 -14.04 2.47
CA ILE A 10 12.98 -12.99 3.44
C ILE A 10 12.70 -13.50 4.86
N SER A 11 11.50 -14.04 5.11
CA SER A 11 11.10 -14.61 6.42
C SER A 11 12.02 -15.76 6.85
N ALA A 12 12.35 -16.69 5.95
CA ALA A 12 13.29 -17.77 6.25
C ALA A 12 14.71 -17.27 6.56
N ARG A 13 15.18 -16.22 5.86
CA ARG A 13 16.49 -15.61 6.12
C ARG A 13 16.53 -14.90 7.47
N GLN A 14 15.46 -14.19 7.83
CA GLN A 14 15.34 -13.49 9.11
C GLN A 14 15.07 -14.43 10.28
N ARG A 15 14.53 -15.64 10.00
CA ARG A 15 14.05 -16.62 11.00
C ARG A 15 12.97 -16.03 11.90
N SER A 16 12.14 -15.15 11.35
CA SER A 16 10.95 -14.61 11.99
C SER A 16 9.91 -14.25 10.95
N ALA A 17 8.65 -14.17 11.39
CA ALA A 17 7.60 -13.60 10.57
C ALA A 17 7.91 -12.14 10.19
N LEU A 18 7.38 -11.71 9.05
CA LEU A 18 7.48 -10.32 8.60
C LEU A 18 6.21 -9.56 8.95
N ASP A 19 6.38 -8.37 9.50
CA ASP A 19 5.28 -7.44 9.71
C ASP A 19 4.80 -6.89 8.36
N VAL A 20 3.50 -7.03 8.08
CA VAL A 20 2.85 -6.47 6.89
C VAL A 20 1.75 -5.52 7.29
N TYR A 21 1.69 -4.38 6.60
CA TYR A 21 0.80 -3.28 6.94
C TYR A 21 -0.09 -2.94 5.75
N GLY A 22 -1.33 -2.50 6.02
CA GLY A 22 -2.23 -2.05 4.98
C GLY A 22 -3.66 -1.86 5.47
N ALA A 23 -4.58 -1.62 4.52
CA ALA A 23 -6.00 -1.53 4.84
C ALA A 23 -6.51 -2.85 5.45
N GLY A 24 -7.30 -2.76 6.52
CA GLY A 24 -7.83 -3.94 7.22
C GLY A 24 -8.61 -4.89 6.30
N THR A 25 -9.37 -4.35 5.35
CA THR A 25 -10.10 -5.15 4.35
C THR A 25 -9.17 -5.91 3.41
N THR A 26 -8.04 -5.31 3.02
CA THR A 26 -7.02 -5.96 2.19
C THR A 26 -6.31 -7.06 2.95
N LEU A 27 -5.96 -6.81 4.22
CA LEU A 27 -5.30 -7.80 5.08
C LEU A 27 -6.23 -8.99 5.38
N ALA A 28 -7.51 -8.76 5.66
CA ALA A 28 -8.48 -9.82 5.85
C ALA A 28 -8.65 -10.68 4.57
N GLU A 29 -8.63 -10.06 3.39
CA GLU A 29 -8.67 -10.79 2.12
C GLU A 29 -7.41 -11.64 1.90
N LEU A 30 -6.24 -11.12 2.30
CA LEU A 30 -4.97 -11.83 2.28
C LEU A 30 -4.98 -13.05 3.20
N GLU A 31 -5.41 -12.88 4.44
CA GLU A 31 -5.55 -13.97 5.41
C GLU A 31 -6.52 -15.05 4.92
N ARG A 32 -7.64 -14.65 4.30
CA ARG A 32 -8.59 -15.62 3.75
C ARG A 32 -8.02 -16.42 2.59
N ARG A 33 -7.31 -15.77 1.66
CA ARG A 33 -6.78 -16.42 0.44
C ARG A 33 -5.49 -17.19 0.69
N PHE A 34 -4.67 -16.74 1.62
CA PHE A 34 -3.35 -17.28 1.91
C PHE A 34 -3.22 -17.65 3.38
N SER A 35 -4.24 -18.29 3.96
CA SER A 35 -4.31 -18.60 5.39
C SER A 35 -3.06 -19.31 5.92
N TYR A 36 -2.46 -20.20 5.13
CA TYR A 36 -1.22 -20.90 5.47
C TYR A 36 -0.02 -19.96 5.75
N ILE A 37 -0.05 -18.72 5.29
CA ILE A 37 1.00 -17.71 5.55
C ILE A 37 0.82 -17.07 6.94
N PHE A 38 -0.42 -16.98 7.42
CA PHE A 38 -0.80 -16.24 8.63
C PHE A 38 -1.18 -17.14 9.80
N ASP A 39 -1.15 -18.47 9.62
CA ASP A 39 -1.60 -19.45 10.62
C ASP A 39 -0.62 -19.69 11.78
N GLY A 40 0.57 -19.07 11.75
CA GLY A 40 1.62 -19.22 12.76
C GLY A 40 2.24 -20.61 12.84
N THR A 41 1.89 -21.53 11.93
CA THR A 41 2.49 -22.87 11.90
C THR A 41 3.85 -22.81 11.21
N PRO A 42 4.90 -23.45 11.74
CA PRO A 42 6.20 -23.47 11.07
C PRO A 42 6.16 -24.33 9.79
N PRO A 43 7.02 -24.06 8.79
CA PRO A 43 7.15 -24.94 7.63
C PRO A 43 7.64 -26.34 8.03
N GLN A 44 7.31 -27.34 7.20
CA GLN A 44 7.84 -28.69 7.39
C GLN A 44 9.37 -28.71 7.20
N PRO A 45 10.12 -29.57 7.92
CA PRO A 45 11.56 -29.70 7.75
C PRO A 45 11.96 -29.88 6.28
N GLY A 46 12.92 -29.07 5.81
CA GLY A 46 13.38 -29.09 4.41
C GLY A 46 12.52 -28.29 3.43
N THR A 47 11.45 -27.64 3.89
CA THR A 47 10.62 -26.73 3.09
C THR A 47 10.69 -25.29 3.63
N SER A 48 10.07 -24.35 2.93
CA SER A 48 9.83 -23.00 3.43
C SER A 48 8.37 -22.63 3.21
N LYS A 49 7.91 -21.56 3.85
CA LYS A 49 6.73 -20.78 3.46
C LYS A 49 6.92 -19.34 3.95
N PRO A 50 6.21 -18.35 3.39
CA PRO A 50 6.16 -17.04 4.02
C PRO A 50 5.50 -17.16 5.37
N GLU A 51 6.01 -16.41 6.33
CA GLU A 51 5.40 -16.21 7.64
C GLU A 51 5.19 -14.71 7.80
N LEU A 52 3.95 -14.27 7.96
CA LEU A 52 3.59 -12.85 8.02
C LEU A 52 2.70 -12.55 9.23
N VAL A 53 2.83 -11.35 9.79
CA VAL A 53 1.94 -10.80 10.83
C VAL A 53 1.28 -9.55 10.28
N ALA A 54 -0.05 -9.54 10.26
CA ALA A 54 -0.83 -8.44 9.70
C ALA A 54 -1.09 -7.32 10.72
N HIS A 55 -0.83 -6.09 10.32
CA HIS A 55 -1.03 -4.88 11.11
C HIS A 55 -1.91 -3.89 10.34
N PRO A 56 -3.23 -3.84 10.64
CA PRO A 56 -4.12 -2.92 9.94
C PRO A 56 -3.77 -1.46 10.24
N LEU A 57 -3.81 -0.65 9.20
CA LEU A 57 -3.63 0.79 9.29
C LEU A 57 -4.99 1.48 9.21
N GLU A 58 -5.17 2.51 10.03
CA GLU A 58 -6.33 3.39 9.98
C GLU A 58 -6.12 4.50 8.94
N PRO A 59 -7.17 4.90 8.20
CA PRO A 59 -7.05 5.95 7.20
C PRO A 59 -6.86 7.33 7.86
N ASP A 60 -6.04 8.17 7.23
CA ASP A 60 -5.62 9.49 7.73
C ASP A 60 -4.98 9.48 9.14
N ARG A 61 -4.42 8.33 9.53
CA ARG A 61 -3.64 8.18 10.77
C ARG A 61 -2.17 7.93 10.46
N GLU A 62 -1.31 8.53 11.28
CA GLU A 62 0.11 8.20 11.30
C GLU A 62 0.38 7.01 12.22
N THR A 63 1.14 6.05 11.68
CA THR A 63 1.67 4.89 12.40
C THR A 63 3.19 4.89 12.25
N GLU A 64 3.89 4.59 13.32
CA GLU A 64 5.34 4.40 13.27
C GLU A 64 5.64 2.98 12.77
N ILE A 65 6.39 2.88 11.67
CA ILE A 65 6.82 1.63 11.07
C ILE A 65 8.33 1.71 10.88
N ALA A 66 9.09 0.83 11.56
CA ALA A 66 10.55 0.80 11.51
C ALA A 66 11.21 2.18 11.76
N GLY A 67 10.66 2.98 12.70
CA GLY A 67 11.13 4.32 13.03
C GLY A 67 10.72 5.43 12.05
N LEU A 68 9.90 5.11 11.04
CA LEU A 68 9.37 6.07 10.08
C LEU A 68 7.90 6.35 10.35
N ARG A 69 7.50 7.63 10.29
CA ARG A 69 6.09 8.01 10.34
C ARG A 69 5.43 7.78 9.00
N VAL A 70 4.52 6.81 8.94
CA VAL A 70 3.76 6.45 7.76
C VAL A 70 2.31 6.87 7.95
N ARG A 71 1.82 7.74 7.07
CA ARG A 71 0.40 8.13 7.01
C ARG A 71 -0.29 7.36 5.90
N ALA A 72 -1.30 6.59 6.25
CA ALA A 72 -2.16 5.93 5.27
C ALA A 72 -3.24 6.88 4.76
N LEU A 73 -3.48 6.90 3.45
CA LEU A 73 -4.48 7.74 2.79
C LEU A 73 -5.46 6.86 2.03
N ALA A 74 -6.73 6.85 2.45
CA ALA A 74 -7.78 6.19 1.71
C ALA A 74 -8.12 7.00 0.45
N LEU A 75 -8.02 6.37 -0.72
CA LEU A 75 -8.16 7.01 -2.02
C LEU A 75 -9.12 6.21 -2.93
N PRO A 76 -9.96 6.88 -3.73
CA PRO A 76 -10.83 6.24 -4.69
C PRO A 76 -10.05 5.45 -5.76
N HIS A 77 -10.49 4.23 -6.03
CA HIS A 77 -10.11 3.38 -7.15
C HIS A 77 -11.39 2.89 -7.85
N GLY A 78 -12.06 3.81 -8.56
CA GLY A 78 -13.42 3.59 -9.04
C GLY A 78 -14.42 3.52 -7.88
N ASP A 79 -15.13 2.39 -7.79
CA ASP A 79 -16.08 2.08 -6.72
C ASP A 79 -15.40 1.49 -5.46
N ARG A 80 -14.09 1.26 -5.52
CA ARG A 80 -13.29 0.71 -4.41
C ARG A 80 -12.46 1.80 -3.75
N THR A 81 -11.98 1.49 -2.57
CA THR A 81 -10.98 2.29 -1.85
C THR A 81 -9.66 1.53 -1.83
N VAL A 82 -8.57 2.22 -2.15
CA VAL A 82 -7.19 1.76 -2.00
C VAL A 82 -6.46 2.65 -1.02
N TYR A 83 -5.33 2.19 -0.48
CA TYR A 83 -4.48 3.02 0.36
C TYR A 83 -3.26 3.51 -0.43
N GLY A 84 -3.05 4.83 -0.42
CA GLY A 84 -1.75 5.43 -0.67
C GLY A 84 -1.03 5.69 0.65
N TYR A 85 0.26 5.98 0.58
CA TYR A 85 1.09 6.21 1.78
C TYR A 85 1.95 7.45 1.63
N ARG A 86 1.99 8.27 2.68
CA ARG A 86 2.99 9.34 2.84
C ARG A 86 3.99 8.93 3.91
N VAL A 87 5.28 9.04 3.59
CA VAL A 87 6.41 8.77 4.48
C VAL A 87 7.33 9.98 4.44
N GLY A 88 7.25 10.83 5.47
CA GLY A 88 7.97 12.11 5.48
C GLY A 88 7.64 12.99 4.25
N PRO A 89 8.64 13.40 3.44
CA PRO A 89 8.43 14.21 2.24
C PRO A 89 8.09 13.39 0.98
N ILE A 90 7.86 12.07 1.10
CA ILE A 90 7.55 11.19 -0.04
C ILE A 90 6.10 10.72 0.04
N ALA A 91 5.38 10.72 -1.07
CA ALA A 91 4.08 10.06 -1.18
C ALA A 91 4.06 9.03 -2.33
N TYR A 92 3.46 7.87 -2.07
CA TYR A 92 3.27 6.79 -3.03
C TYR A 92 1.78 6.47 -3.16
N LEU A 93 1.19 6.88 -4.28
CA LEU A 93 -0.24 6.80 -4.56
C LEU A 93 -0.44 6.02 -5.87
N THR A 94 -0.75 4.72 -5.76
CA THR A 94 -1.00 3.86 -6.94
C THR A 94 -2.43 3.36 -6.97
N ASP A 95 -2.86 2.95 -8.17
CA ASP A 95 -4.24 2.51 -8.43
C ASP A 95 -5.29 3.54 -8.02
N VAL A 96 -4.95 4.82 -8.07
CA VAL A 96 -5.84 5.91 -7.69
C VAL A 96 -6.57 6.42 -8.92
N LYS A 97 -7.87 6.71 -8.75
CA LYS A 97 -8.70 7.41 -9.75
C LYS A 97 -8.78 8.91 -9.51
N ALA A 98 -8.87 9.33 -8.26
CA ALA A 98 -9.02 10.73 -7.87
C ALA A 98 -8.33 10.98 -6.52
N ILE A 99 -7.91 12.22 -6.29
CA ILE A 99 -7.33 12.66 -5.02
C ILE A 99 -8.29 13.71 -4.41
N PRO A 100 -9.15 13.32 -3.46
CA PRO A 100 -10.08 14.25 -2.80
C PRO A 100 -9.37 15.38 -2.07
N ALA A 101 -10.10 16.46 -1.80
CA ALA A 101 -9.55 17.66 -1.13
C ALA A 101 -8.96 17.37 0.24
N GLU A 102 -9.58 16.46 1.00
CA GLU A 102 -9.09 16.00 2.30
C GLU A 102 -7.72 15.30 2.20
N ALA A 103 -7.49 14.53 1.14
CA ALA A 103 -6.21 13.88 0.89
C ALA A 103 -5.16 14.88 0.39
N LEU A 104 -5.54 15.83 -0.48
CA LEU A 104 -4.65 16.89 -0.96
C LEU A 104 -4.04 17.71 0.20
N ALA A 105 -4.84 18.02 1.23
CA ALA A 105 -4.36 18.72 2.41
C ALA A 105 -3.25 17.96 3.17
N ARG A 106 -3.12 16.64 2.97
CA ARG A 106 -2.08 15.78 3.55
C ARG A 106 -0.89 15.57 2.62
N LEU A 107 -0.91 16.12 1.41
CA LEU A 107 0.11 15.93 0.38
C LEU A 107 0.95 17.18 0.11
N THR A 108 0.85 18.21 0.96
CA THR A 108 1.66 19.41 0.82
C THR A 108 3.11 19.21 1.28
N GLY A 109 4.04 19.91 0.62
CA GLY A 109 5.47 19.89 0.94
C GLY A 109 6.15 18.54 0.67
N LEU A 110 5.75 17.87 -0.42
CA LEU A 110 6.45 16.67 -0.87
C LEU A 110 7.69 17.05 -1.67
N GLU A 111 8.76 16.28 -1.50
CA GLU A 111 9.93 16.28 -2.38
C GLU A 111 9.79 15.26 -3.50
N VAL A 112 9.06 14.17 -3.25
CA VAL A 112 8.81 13.11 -4.23
C VAL A 112 7.35 12.68 -4.17
N LEU A 113 6.67 12.75 -5.31
CA LEU A 113 5.36 12.17 -5.53
C LEU A 113 5.47 11.02 -6.54
N VAL A 114 5.07 9.82 -6.13
CA VAL A 114 4.89 8.67 -7.02
C VAL A 114 3.40 8.47 -7.25
N LEU A 115 2.98 8.51 -8.51
CA LEU A 115 1.57 8.49 -8.91
C LEU A 115 1.37 7.54 -10.09
N ASN A 116 0.23 6.85 -10.15
CA ASN A 116 -0.15 6.09 -11.35
C ASN A 116 -0.56 7.02 -12.50
N ALA A 117 -0.23 6.62 -13.72
CA ALA A 117 -0.60 7.33 -14.95
C ALA A 117 -0.86 6.29 -16.06
N LEU A 118 -2.05 5.70 -16.07
CA LEU A 118 -2.28 4.42 -16.76
C LEU A 118 -2.33 4.55 -18.29
N LEU A 119 -3.19 5.44 -18.80
CA LEU A 119 -3.42 5.63 -20.24
C LEU A 119 -3.46 7.13 -20.57
N PRO A 120 -3.22 7.53 -21.83
CA PRO A 120 -3.45 8.92 -22.25
C PRO A 120 -4.93 9.35 -22.19
N ARG A 121 -5.86 8.39 -22.26
CA ARG A 121 -7.31 8.63 -22.22
C ARG A 121 -7.89 8.35 -20.83
N PRO A 122 -9.02 8.97 -20.44
CA PRO A 122 -9.66 8.71 -19.16
C PRO A 122 -9.95 7.21 -18.94
N HIS A 123 -9.71 6.76 -17.72
CA HIS A 123 -10.04 5.41 -17.26
C HIS A 123 -10.95 5.50 -16.02
N PRO A 124 -11.93 4.62 -15.83
CA PRO A 124 -12.86 4.70 -14.69
C PRO A 124 -12.18 4.42 -13.33
N LEU A 125 -11.10 3.63 -13.33
CA LEU A 125 -10.45 3.18 -12.09
C LEU A 125 -9.10 3.86 -11.80
N HIS A 126 -8.50 4.52 -12.80
CA HIS A 126 -7.14 5.04 -12.70
C HIS A 126 -7.07 6.45 -13.27
N LEU A 127 -6.17 7.25 -12.72
CA LEU A 127 -5.68 8.47 -13.36
C LEU A 127 -5.09 8.13 -14.73
N SER A 128 -5.58 8.83 -15.74
CA SER A 128 -4.91 8.98 -17.03
C SER A 128 -3.66 9.85 -16.89
N VAL A 129 -2.79 9.83 -17.90
CA VAL A 129 -1.57 10.65 -17.91
C VAL A 129 -1.88 12.14 -17.71
N PRO A 130 -2.86 12.75 -18.41
CA PRO A 130 -3.22 14.15 -18.16
C PRO A 130 -3.76 14.41 -16.74
N GLU A 131 -4.60 13.52 -16.20
CA GLU A 131 -5.14 13.65 -14.83
C GLU A 131 -4.03 13.54 -13.79
N ALA A 132 -3.05 12.65 -13.98
CA ALA A 132 -1.90 12.49 -13.09
C ALA A 132 -1.01 13.74 -13.08
N VAL A 133 -0.72 14.32 -14.26
CA VAL A 133 0.04 15.57 -14.37
C VAL A 133 -0.70 16.74 -13.69
N ALA A 134 -2.01 16.86 -13.92
CA ALA A 134 -2.82 17.90 -13.29
C ALA A 134 -2.84 17.75 -11.75
N ALA A 135 -2.96 16.52 -11.25
CA ALA A 135 -2.89 16.24 -9.82
C ALA A 135 -1.53 16.61 -9.21
N ALA A 136 -0.42 16.27 -9.88
CA ALA A 136 0.93 16.64 -9.43
C ALA A 136 1.11 18.16 -9.37
N GLN A 137 0.67 18.88 -10.41
CA GLN A 137 0.69 20.35 -10.44
C GLN A 137 -0.15 20.97 -9.32
N GLN A 138 -1.33 20.41 -9.04
CA GLN A 138 -2.20 20.88 -7.96
C GLN A 138 -1.58 20.65 -6.57
N ILE A 139 -0.87 19.53 -6.38
CA ILE A 139 -0.13 19.22 -5.14
C ILE A 139 1.10 20.13 -4.99
N GLY A 140 1.70 20.56 -6.10
CA GLY A 140 2.93 21.33 -6.13
C GLY A 140 4.17 20.45 -5.95
N ALA A 141 4.14 19.23 -6.50
CA ALA A 141 5.24 18.26 -6.49
C ALA A 141 5.74 17.98 -7.92
#